data_AF-A0AAE9ZFR5-F1
#
_entry.id   AF-A0AAE9ZFR5-F1
#
_cell.length_a   1.000
_cell.length_b   1.000
_cell.length_c   1.000
_cell.angle_alpha   90.00
_cell.angle_beta   90.00
_cell.angle_gamma   90.00
#
_symmetry.space_group_name_H-M   'P 1'
#
loop_
_entity.id
_entity.type
_entity.pdbx_description
1 polymer ?
#
loop_
_entity_poly.entity_id
_entity_poly.type
_entity_poly.pdbx_seq_one_letter_code
_entity_poly.pdbx_strand_id
1 'polypeptide(L)'
;MKSFSKTIIAMAFSAPFFSAQADTSTFTAPVFSQCETNTAGSNTENHDVFRLQSEFYYQIEDHREYAIAAVKAWAKKFHSKDSSCVQQQVEISLEDVQCDNSINGAPVCAIESDSGDFIVVKDYVDSTNVVAVAHDNQSWPAISASNDSDDLYMPNPEQCYSDLLGTGGDSQAYYIDAYNYRYFGDYRFVMARTARDLVQNLSKRNASCSYRAQAIAASDMNCNSTSNGVQYCTLSSTNTGYFVFVSDDNHGMHLIFNRWE
;
A
#
# COMPACT_ATOMS: atom_id res chain seq x y z
N MET A 1 17.94 16.38 -84.89
CA MET A 1 17.02 15.35 -84.35
C MET A 1 16.89 15.65 -82.85
N LYS A 2 15.71 16.06 -82.35
CA LYS A 2 14.68 15.22 -81.67
C LYS A 2 15.29 14.39 -80.53
N SER A 3 14.79 14.24 -79.29
CA SER A 3 13.48 14.47 -78.66
C SER A 3 13.57 13.87 -77.23
N PHE A 4 12.94 14.52 -76.24
CA PHE A 4 12.30 14.01 -75.00
C PHE A 4 12.83 12.80 -74.18
N SER A 5 13.13 13.08 -72.89
CA SER A 5 12.47 12.57 -71.65
C SER A 5 12.30 11.06 -71.39
N LYS A 6 12.77 10.57 -70.21
CA LYS A 6 11.90 10.11 -69.09
C LYS A 6 12.67 9.64 -67.85
N THR A 7 12.26 10.21 -66.73
CA THR A 7 12.51 9.84 -65.32
C THR A 7 11.99 8.44 -64.96
N ILE A 8 12.70 7.70 -64.10
CA ILE A 8 12.09 6.91 -63.00
C ILE A 8 12.97 7.04 -61.75
N ILE A 9 12.31 7.43 -60.66
CA ILE A 9 12.78 7.59 -59.28
C ILE A 9 12.76 6.21 -58.61
N ALA A 10 13.81 5.88 -57.85
CA ALA A 10 13.72 4.88 -56.79
C ALA A 10 14.28 5.50 -55.51
N MET A 11 13.39 6.07 -54.69
CA MET A 11 13.68 6.43 -53.31
C MET A 11 13.73 5.13 -52.50
N ALA A 12 14.93 4.68 -52.14
CA ALA A 12 15.08 3.76 -51.03
C ALA A 12 14.97 4.58 -49.74
N PHE A 13 13.80 4.51 -49.11
CA PHE A 13 13.61 4.92 -47.72
C PHE A 13 14.52 4.07 -46.85
N SER A 14 15.70 4.60 -46.47
CA SER A 14 16.35 4.18 -45.23
C SER A 14 15.53 4.78 -44.10
N ALA A 15 14.59 4.00 -43.58
CA ALA A 15 13.90 4.34 -42.35
C ALA A 15 14.95 4.60 -41.25
N PRO A 16 14.84 5.67 -40.47
CA PRO A 16 15.62 5.77 -39.26
C PRO A 16 15.22 4.59 -38.38
N PHE A 17 16.20 3.78 -38.01
CA PHE A 17 16.09 2.91 -36.86
C PHE A 17 15.73 3.81 -35.69
N PHE A 18 14.47 3.78 -35.28
CA PHE A 18 14.08 4.23 -33.95
C PHE A 18 14.84 3.31 -33.00
N SER A 19 15.96 3.80 -32.48
CA SER A 19 16.41 3.37 -31.18
C SER A 19 15.25 3.74 -30.24
N ALA A 20 14.51 2.74 -29.80
CA ALA A 20 13.77 2.84 -28.56
C ALA A 20 14.83 3.08 -27.49
N GLN A 21 15.20 4.34 -27.29
CA GLN A 21 15.82 4.78 -26.08
C GLN A 21 14.77 4.48 -25.03
N ALA A 22 14.99 3.40 -24.26
CA ALA A 22 14.24 3.21 -23.04
C ALA A 22 14.35 4.53 -22.30
N ASP A 23 13.21 5.20 -22.09
CA ASP A 23 13.15 6.33 -21.19
C ASP A 23 13.60 5.79 -19.84
N THR A 24 14.88 5.97 -19.53
CA THR A 24 15.38 5.87 -18.17
C THR A 24 14.89 7.13 -17.48
N SER A 25 13.58 7.23 -17.26
CA SER A 25 13.00 8.21 -16.36
C SER A 25 13.59 7.91 -14.98
N THR A 26 14.56 8.72 -14.58
CA THR A 26 15.09 8.69 -13.21
C THR A 26 14.00 9.28 -12.31
N PHE A 27 13.39 8.44 -11.49
CA PHE A 27 12.43 8.88 -10.50
C PHE A 27 13.14 9.23 -9.19
N THR A 28 12.44 9.95 -8.32
CA THR A 28 12.99 10.34 -7.02
C THR A 28 11.95 10.15 -5.93
N ALA A 29 12.39 9.66 -4.77
CA ALA A 29 11.57 9.51 -3.57
C ALA A 29 12.26 10.17 -2.36
N PRO A 30 11.50 10.67 -1.36
CA PRO A 30 12.06 11.12 -0.08
C PRO A 30 12.90 10.05 0.60
N VAL A 31 13.94 10.47 1.33
CA VAL A 31 14.72 9.59 2.22
C VAL A 31 14.02 9.49 3.57
N PHE A 32 13.72 8.27 4.03
CA PHE A 32 12.94 8.05 5.25
C PHE A 32 13.55 8.73 6.49
N SER A 33 14.86 8.61 6.72
CA SER A 33 15.53 9.22 7.89
C SER A 33 15.43 10.75 7.94
N GLN A 34 15.14 11.38 6.79
CA GLN A 34 15.00 12.84 6.66
C GLN A 34 13.57 13.30 6.89
N CYS A 35 12.64 12.36 7.02
CA CYS A 35 11.25 12.58 7.33
C CYS A 35 11.03 12.25 8.81
N GLU A 36 11.19 13.25 9.68
CA GLU A 36 10.63 13.15 11.04
C GLU A 36 9.11 12.98 10.89
N THR A 37 8.57 11.81 11.22
CA THR A 37 7.13 11.55 11.13
C THR A 37 6.41 12.40 12.17
N ASN A 38 5.99 13.60 11.75
CA ASN A 38 4.96 14.32 12.47
C ASN A 38 3.66 13.53 12.31
N THR A 39 3.31 12.74 13.33
CA THR A 39 2.08 11.93 13.31
C THR A 39 0.81 12.79 13.40
N ALA A 40 0.95 14.11 13.57
CA ALA A 40 -0.16 15.04 13.45
C ALA A 40 -0.74 15.01 12.03
N GLY A 41 -1.98 14.54 11.91
CA GLY A 41 -2.68 14.39 10.63
C GLY A 41 -2.70 12.96 10.08
N SER A 42 -2.17 11.99 10.83
CA SER A 42 -2.39 10.58 10.57
C SER A 42 -3.88 10.21 10.60
N ASN A 43 -4.25 9.21 9.81
CA ASN A 43 -5.56 8.56 9.76
C ASN A 43 -5.80 7.61 10.96
N THR A 44 -4.76 7.36 11.74
CA THR A 44 -4.78 6.63 13.02
C THR A 44 -4.37 7.61 14.12
N GLU A 45 -4.94 7.53 15.33
CA GLU A 45 -4.64 8.46 16.43
C GLU A 45 -3.13 8.47 16.77
N ASN A 46 -2.36 9.35 16.12
CA ASN A 46 -0.91 9.52 16.25
C ASN A 46 0.00 8.37 15.76
N HIS A 47 -0.41 7.59 14.75
CA HIS A 47 0.43 6.49 14.20
C HIS A 47 0.79 6.71 12.71
N ASP A 48 1.62 5.90 12.08
CA ASP A 48 2.28 6.27 10.82
C ASP A 48 1.48 6.04 9.52
N VAL A 49 0.14 6.13 9.54
CA VAL A 49 -0.73 5.98 8.36
C VAL A 49 -1.32 7.32 7.90
N PHE A 50 -1.00 7.76 6.70
CA PHE A 50 -1.41 9.08 6.20
C PHE A 50 -2.32 8.97 4.99
N ARG A 51 -3.52 9.58 5.07
CA ARG A 51 -4.45 9.60 3.94
C ARG A 51 -4.28 10.85 3.07
N LEU A 52 -4.16 10.62 1.77
CA LEU A 52 -4.07 11.61 0.71
C LEU A 52 -5.29 11.54 -0.18
N GLN A 53 -5.62 12.70 -0.77
CA GLN A 53 -6.40 12.74 -1.99
C GLN A 53 -5.42 12.67 -3.16
N SER A 54 -5.61 11.67 -4.01
CA SER A 54 -4.75 11.31 -5.12
C SER A 54 -5.30 11.85 -6.43
N GLU A 55 -5.24 13.17 -6.58
CA GLU A 55 -5.69 13.89 -7.79
C GLU A 55 -4.96 13.44 -9.07
N PHE A 56 -3.79 12.82 -8.92
CA PHE A 56 -2.97 12.26 -9.99
C PHE A 56 -3.38 10.84 -10.41
N TYR A 57 -4.40 10.24 -9.78
CA TYR A 57 -4.82 8.86 -10.06
C TYR A 57 -5.15 8.61 -11.54
N TYR A 58 -5.92 9.49 -12.16
CA TYR A 58 -6.28 9.34 -13.57
C TYR A 58 -5.15 9.70 -14.55
N GLN A 59 -3.99 10.12 -14.04
CA GLN A 59 -2.87 10.61 -14.85
C GLN A 59 -1.71 9.61 -14.92
N ILE A 60 -1.63 8.65 -14.00
CA ILE A 60 -0.52 7.70 -13.89
C ILE A 60 -1.08 6.28 -13.96
N GLU A 61 -0.76 5.56 -15.04
CA GLU A 61 -1.21 4.19 -15.27
C GLU A 61 -0.30 3.15 -14.59
N ASP A 62 1.02 3.40 -14.51
CA ASP A 62 1.95 2.47 -13.87
C ASP A 62 1.87 2.59 -12.33
N HIS A 63 1.51 1.47 -11.67
CA HIS A 63 1.36 1.42 -10.22
C HIS A 63 2.62 1.80 -9.43
N ARG A 64 3.80 1.57 -10.02
CA ARG A 64 5.10 1.87 -9.39
C ARG A 64 5.37 3.37 -9.44
N GLU A 65 5.15 3.98 -10.60
CA GLU A 65 5.20 5.44 -10.75
C GLU A 65 4.17 6.12 -9.84
N TYR A 66 2.97 5.53 -9.74
CA TYR A 66 1.92 6.00 -8.86
C TYR A 66 2.36 6.00 -7.39
N ALA A 67 2.97 4.91 -6.92
CA ALA A 67 3.47 4.80 -5.56
C ALA A 67 4.53 5.88 -5.26
N ILE A 68 5.46 6.11 -6.19
CA ILE A 68 6.47 7.16 -6.05
C ILE A 68 5.80 8.55 -5.98
N ALA A 69 4.83 8.82 -6.86
CA ALA A 69 4.08 10.07 -6.85
C ALA A 69 3.31 10.27 -5.53
N ALA A 70 2.72 9.20 -4.98
CA ALA A 70 2.01 9.23 -3.71
C ALA A 70 2.93 9.56 -2.52
N VAL A 71 4.12 8.95 -2.43
CA VAL A 71 5.08 9.27 -1.37
C VAL A 71 5.58 10.73 -1.50
N LYS A 72 5.80 11.23 -2.71
CA LYS A 72 6.15 12.65 -2.92
C LYS A 72 5.02 13.59 -2.51
N ALA A 73 3.77 13.23 -2.80
CA ALA A 73 2.61 14.02 -2.41
C ALA A 73 2.42 14.01 -0.88
N TRP A 74 2.66 12.87 -0.24
CA TRP A 74 2.70 12.73 1.21
C TRP A 74 3.73 13.68 1.84
N ALA A 75 4.98 13.61 1.41
CA ALA A 75 6.05 14.46 1.94
C ALA A 75 5.70 15.95 1.81
N LYS A 76 5.15 16.37 0.65
CA LYS A 76 4.73 17.76 0.42
C LYS A 76 3.56 18.21 1.29
N LYS A 77 2.63 17.31 1.62
CA LYS A 77 1.43 17.65 2.38
C LYS A 77 1.70 17.73 3.88
N PHE A 78 2.50 16.80 4.41
CA PHE A 78 2.68 16.63 5.85
C PHE A 78 3.98 17.24 6.38
N HIS A 79 4.90 17.65 5.49
CA HIS A 79 6.14 18.34 5.89
C HIS A 79 6.23 19.73 5.27
N SER A 80 6.98 20.61 5.92
CA SER A 80 7.22 21.95 5.38
C SER A 80 8.03 21.86 4.09
N LYS A 81 7.78 22.79 3.15
CA LYS A 81 8.46 22.82 1.85
C LYS A 81 9.99 22.84 1.97
N ASP A 82 10.51 23.51 3.01
CA ASP A 82 11.95 23.66 3.25
C ASP A 82 12.51 22.57 4.18
N SER A 83 11.70 21.56 4.55
CA SER A 83 12.15 20.43 5.37
C SER A 83 13.09 19.50 4.62
N SER A 84 13.95 18.82 5.36
CA SER A 84 14.85 17.79 4.85
C SER A 84 14.09 16.70 4.08
N CYS A 85 12.91 16.28 4.55
CA CYS A 85 12.06 15.28 3.89
C CYS A 85 11.69 15.64 2.44
N VAL A 86 11.37 16.92 2.18
CA VAL A 86 10.99 17.38 0.85
C VAL A 86 12.21 17.63 -0.04
N GLN A 87 13.32 18.11 0.55
CA GLN A 87 14.51 18.54 -0.17
C GLN A 87 15.49 17.40 -0.47
N GLN A 88 15.64 16.44 0.44
CA GLN A 88 16.55 15.30 0.30
C GLN A 88 15.80 14.12 -0.29
N GLN A 89 16.11 13.81 -1.55
CA GLN A 89 15.51 12.73 -2.29
C GLN A 89 16.59 11.81 -2.83
N VAL A 90 16.29 10.52 -2.90
CA VAL A 90 17.13 9.50 -3.51
C VAL A 90 16.57 9.14 -4.88
N GLU A 91 17.46 8.87 -5.83
CA GLU A 91 17.06 8.30 -7.11
C GLU A 91 16.54 6.88 -6.90
N ILE A 92 15.42 6.57 -7.54
CA ILE A 92 14.80 5.25 -7.48
C ILE A 92 14.39 4.82 -8.89
N SER A 93 14.62 3.55 -9.21
CA SER A 93 14.12 2.96 -10.46
C SER A 93 12.73 2.35 -10.22
N LEU A 94 11.96 2.15 -11.29
CA LEU A 94 10.65 1.48 -11.13
C LEU A 94 10.83 0.05 -10.63
N GLU A 95 11.94 -0.60 -10.97
CA GLU A 95 12.27 -1.96 -10.55
C GLU A 95 12.50 -2.08 -9.04
N ASP A 96 12.84 -0.99 -8.36
CA ASP A 96 13.01 -0.93 -6.91
C ASP A 96 11.67 -0.85 -6.15
N VAL A 97 10.56 -0.62 -6.86
CA VAL A 97 9.21 -0.53 -6.28
C VAL A 97 8.51 -1.89 -6.38
N GLN A 98 8.27 -2.51 -5.22
CA GLN A 98 7.62 -3.82 -5.14
C GLN A 98 6.11 -3.67 -5.02
N CYS A 99 5.36 -4.00 -6.07
CA CYS A 99 3.89 -3.92 -6.05
C CYS A 99 3.22 -5.30 -6.08
N ASP A 100 2.33 -5.54 -5.12
CA ASP A 100 1.38 -6.64 -5.13
C ASP A 100 0.10 -6.20 -5.85
N ASN A 101 -0.17 -6.86 -6.98
CA ASN A 101 -1.34 -6.60 -7.84
C ASN A 101 -2.43 -7.67 -7.70
N SER A 102 -2.31 -8.59 -6.74
CA SER A 102 -3.30 -9.65 -6.50
C SER A 102 -4.64 -9.10 -5.97
N ILE A 103 -4.63 -7.88 -5.41
CA ILE A 103 -5.84 -7.14 -5.07
C ILE A 103 -6.37 -6.49 -6.35
N ASN A 104 -7.48 -7.01 -6.85
CA ASN A 104 -8.10 -6.61 -8.11
C ASN A 104 -8.37 -5.08 -8.16
N GLY A 105 -7.50 -4.33 -8.84
CA GLY A 105 -7.64 -2.88 -9.10
C GLY A 105 -7.05 -1.92 -8.05
N ALA A 106 -6.50 -2.42 -6.94
CA ALA A 106 -5.96 -1.60 -5.86
C ALA A 106 -4.60 -2.14 -5.37
N PRO A 107 -3.50 -1.81 -6.07
CA PRO A 107 -2.18 -2.35 -5.73
C PRO A 107 -1.71 -1.87 -4.36
N VAL A 108 -0.95 -2.73 -3.68
CA VAL A 108 -0.15 -2.36 -2.51
C VAL A 108 1.31 -2.37 -2.93
N CYS A 109 1.96 -1.21 -2.86
CA CYS A 109 3.34 -1.04 -3.28
C CYS A 109 4.24 -0.67 -2.11
N ALA A 110 5.41 -1.29 -2.02
CA ALA A 110 6.46 -0.96 -1.08
C ALA A 110 7.60 -0.21 -1.78
N ILE A 111 8.06 0.87 -1.16
CA ILE A 111 9.25 1.63 -1.55
C ILE A 111 10.20 1.59 -0.36
N GLU A 112 11.29 0.84 -0.51
CA GLU A 112 12.31 0.70 0.55
C GLU A 112 13.18 1.97 0.63
N SER A 113 13.58 2.34 1.85
CA SER A 113 14.46 3.49 2.09
C SER A 113 15.58 3.14 3.07
N ASP A 114 16.22 4.15 3.67
CA ASP A 114 17.42 3.96 4.48
C ASP A 114 17.16 3.42 5.89
N SER A 115 16.13 3.94 6.57
CA SER A 115 15.79 3.62 7.96
C SER A 115 14.32 3.25 8.15
N GLY A 116 13.57 3.17 7.06
CA GLY A 116 12.17 2.82 7.02
C GLY A 116 11.68 2.62 5.59
N ASP A 117 10.50 2.04 5.46
CA ASP A 117 9.84 1.77 4.18
C ASP A 117 8.55 2.59 4.06
N PHE A 118 8.17 2.89 2.83
CA PHE A 118 6.86 3.48 2.51
C PHE A 118 5.97 2.43 1.88
N ILE A 119 4.88 2.07 2.54
CA ILE A 119 3.85 1.19 1.99
C ILE A 119 2.69 2.05 1.47
N VAL A 120 2.49 2.05 0.16
CA VAL A 120 1.42 2.76 -0.51
C VAL A 120 0.26 1.81 -0.74
N VAL A 121 -0.88 2.13 -0.12
CA VAL A 121 -2.13 1.40 -0.25
C VAL A 121 -3.12 2.27 -1.01
N LYS A 122 -3.37 1.92 -2.26
CA LYS A 122 -4.34 2.63 -3.10
C LYS A 122 -5.75 2.33 -2.63
N ASP A 123 -6.54 3.34 -2.25
CA ASP A 123 -7.97 3.17 -1.97
C ASP A 123 -8.80 3.18 -3.27
N TYR A 124 -10.09 2.90 -3.19
CA TYR A 124 -11.04 3.08 -4.28
C TYR A 124 -11.16 4.58 -4.67
N VAL A 125 -11.17 4.86 -5.98
CA VAL A 125 -11.27 6.21 -6.60
C VAL A 125 -10.07 7.13 -6.36
N ASP A 126 -10.19 8.12 -5.47
CA ASP A 126 -9.34 9.31 -5.40
C ASP A 126 -8.55 9.41 -4.10
N SER A 127 -8.49 8.32 -3.33
CA SER A 127 -7.84 8.29 -2.02
C SER A 127 -6.64 7.33 -2.02
N THR A 128 -5.66 7.58 -1.15
CA THR A 128 -4.48 6.72 -0.95
C THR A 128 -3.99 6.84 0.46
N ASN A 129 -3.62 5.71 1.06
CA ASN A 129 -2.92 5.68 2.32
C ASN A 129 -1.42 5.45 2.05
N VAL A 130 -0.58 6.26 2.69
CA VAL A 130 0.86 6.04 2.77
C VAL A 130 1.18 5.66 4.20
N VAL A 131 1.69 4.45 4.41
CA VAL A 131 2.17 3.98 5.70
C VAL A 131 3.69 4.17 5.72
N ALA A 132 4.20 5.01 6.62
CA ALA A 132 5.63 5.30 6.75
C ALA A 132 6.19 4.55 7.96
N VAL A 133 6.67 3.33 7.77
CA VAL A 133 7.12 2.46 8.86
C VAL A 133 8.64 2.46 8.96
N ALA A 134 9.18 2.64 10.17
CA ALA A 134 10.61 2.44 10.40
C ALA A 134 10.98 0.97 10.18
N HIS A 135 12.23 0.69 9.80
CA HIS A 135 12.68 -0.67 9.57
C HIS A 135 12.50 -1.52 10.81
N ASP A 136 11.95 -2.70 10.58
CA ASP A 136 11.62 -3.61 11.64
C ASP A 136 12.89 -4.28 12.18
N ASN A 137 13.14 -4.14 13.48
CA ASN A 137 14.19 -4.91 14.17
C ASN A 137 13.65 -6.24 14.72
N GLN A 138 12.35 -6.52 14.53
CA GLN A 138 11.69 -7.70 15.00
C GLN A 138 11.67 -8.81 13.95
N SER A 139 11.55 -10.04 14.43
CA SER A 139 11.34 -11.20 13.60
C SER A 139 9.89 -11.63 13.74
N TRP A 140 9.08 -11.34 12.73
CA TRP A 140 7.74 -11.90 12.67
C TRP A 140 7.80 -13.42 12.47
N PRO A 141 6.85 -14.17 13.04
CA PRO A 141 6.74 -15.61 12.80
C PRO A 141 6.65 -15.90 11.30
N ALA A 142 7.41 -16.90 10.84
CA ALA A 142 7.39 -17.29 9.44
C ALA A 142 6.00 -17.77 9.01
N ILE A 143 5.66 -17.53 7.75
CA ILE A 143 4.42 -18.01 7.14
C ILE A 143 4.53 -19.53 6.94
N SER A 144 3.66 -20.31 7.58
CA SER A 144 3.74 -21.78 7.66
C SER A 144 2.45 -22.46 7.15
N ALA A 145 2.58 -23.44 6.24
CA ALA A 145 1.51 -24.26 5.63
C ALA A 145 0.29 -23.50 5.02
N SER A 146 -0.20 -23.98 3.87
CA SER A 146 -1.32 -23.35 3.15
C SER A 146 -2.70 -23.65 3.76
N ASN A 147 -2.80 -24.67 4.62
CA ASN A 147 -4.10 -25.25 5.03
C ASN A 147 -4.49 -24.94 6.48
N ASP A 148 -3.61 -24.27 7.24
CA ASP A 148 -3.93 -23.83 8.59
C ASP A 148 -4.95 -22.69 8.51
N SER A 149 -5.92 -22.68 9.42
CA SER A 149 -6.96 -21.64 9.45
C SER A 149 -7.16 -21.12 10.87
N ASP A 150 -7.50 -19.84 10.99
CA ASP A 150 -8.10 -19.28 12.20
C ASP A 150 -9.43 -18.64 11.84
N ASP A 151 -10.22 -18.39 12.87
CA ASP A 151 -11.40 -17.55 12.74
C ASP A 151 -10.96 -16.08 12.69
N LEU A 152 -11.06 -15.49 11.50
CA LEU A 152 -11.03 -14.04 11.36
C LEU A 152 -12.41 -13.51 11.76
N TYR A 153 -12.42 -12.64 12.75
CA TYR A 153 -13.65 -11.91 13.07
C TYR A 153 -13.77 -10.75 12.10
N MET A 154 -14.80 -10.84 11.27
CA MET A 154 -15.10 -9.87 10.27
C MET A 154 -16.33 -9.06 10.66
N PRO A 155 -16.34 -7.77 10.35
CA PRO A 155 -17.56 -6.95 10.34
C PRO A 155 -18.63 -7.67 9.56
N ASN A 156 -19.86 -7.70 10.09
CA ASN A 156 -20.99 -7.96 9.22
C ASN A 156 -21.14 -6.72 8.32
N PRO A 157 -20.84 -6.82 7.04
CA PRO A 157 -20.59 -5.61 6.28
C PRO A 157 -21.89 -4.87 5.94
N GLU A 158 -23.03 -5.56 5.96
CA GLU A 158 -24.35 -4.94 5.85
C GLU A 158 -24.73 -4.10 7.09
N GLN A 159 -24.05 -4.29 8.22
CA GLN A 159 -24.42 -3.67 9.50
C GLN A 159 -23.30 -2.82 10.13
N CYS A 160 -22.05 -3.10 9.80
CA CYS A 160 -20.88 -2.62 10.52
C CYS A 160 -19.94 -1.76 9.66
N TYR A 161 -20.33 -1.52 8.41
CA TYR A 161 -19.56 -0.74 7.45
C TYR A 161 -19.27 0.68 7.94
N SER A 162 -20.33 1.35 8.41
CA SER A 162 -20.24 2.72 8.91
C SER A 162 -19.27 2.83 10.09
N ASP A 163 -19.20 1.80 10.93
CA ASP A 163 -18.39 1.81 12.13
C ASP A 163 -16.91 1.55 11.83
N LEU A 164 -16.64 0.68 10.85
CA LEU A 164 -15.29 0.46 10.31
C LEU A 164 -14.76 1.62 9.48
N LEU A 165 -15.63 2.35 8.81
CA LEU A 165 -15.19 3.52 8.06
C LEU A 165 -15.08 4.72 9.00
N GLY A 166 -15.89 4.78 10.06
CA GLY A 166 -15.96 5.93 10.93
C GLY A 166 -16.18 7.21 10.11
N THR A 167 -15.26 8.16 10.23
CA THR A 167 -15.24 9.40 9.44
C THR A 167 -14.42 9.29 8.15
N GLY A 168 -13.85 8.13 7.88
CA GLY A 168 -12.96 7.83 6.76
C GLY A 168 -13.65 7.81 5.38
N GLY A 169 -14.97 7.72 5.30
CA GLY A 169 -15.65 7.69 4.00
C GLY A 169 -15.48 6.33 3.34
N ASP A 170 -14.55 6.16 2.41
CA ASP A 170 -14.32 4.89 1.69
C ASP A 170 -13.11 4.09 2.19
N SER A 171 -12.26 4.70 3.04
CA SER A 171 -11.12 4.05 3.67
C SER A 171 -10.85 4.57 5.07
N GLN A 172 -10.51 3.64 5.97
CA GLN A 172 -10.14 3.94 7.34
C GLN A 172 -8.98 3.06 7.79
N ALA A 173 -8.06 3.66 8.54
CA ALA A 173 -6.95 2.96 9.14
C ALA A 173 -7.15 2.80 10.65
N TYR A 174 -6.61 1.70 11.18
CA TYR A 174 -6.63 1.34 12.59
C TYR A 174 -5.25 0.91 13.03
N TYR A 175 -4.90 1.21 14.27
CA TYR A 175 -3.69 0.72 14.93
C TYR A 175 -4.06 -0.28 16.01
N ILE A 176 -3.33 -1.39 16.07
CA ILE A 176 -3.50 -2.43 17.07
C ILE A 176 -2.15 -2.86 17.58
N ASP A 177 -1.97 -2.81 18.90
CA ASP A 177 -0.81 -3.40 19.57
C ASP A 177 -0.91 -4.93 19.49
N ALA A 178 0.02 -5.54 18.74
CA ALA A 178 0.14 -6.97 18.54
C ALA A 178 1.23 -7.62 19.41
N TYR A 179 1.77 -6.90 20.39
CA TYR A 179 2.81 -7.39 21.31
C TYR A 179 2.46 -8.75 21.94
N ASN A 180 1.21 -8.92 22.36
CA ASN A 180 0.73 -10.16 22.98
C ASN A 180 0.59 -11.32 21.98
N TYR A 181 0.63 -11.03 20.67
CA TYR A 181 0.43 -11.98 19.59
C TYR A 181 1.73 -12.42 18.89
N ARG A 182 2.88 -11.80 19.20
CA ARG A 182 4.16 -12.12 18.56
C ARG A 182 4.65 -13.57 18.70
N TYR A 183 4.11 -14.32 19.68
CA TYR A 183 4.47 -15.72 19.93
C TYR A 183 3.59 -16.72 19.19
N PHE A 184 2.56 -16.26 18.49
CA PHE A 184 1.71 -17.12 17.67
C PHE A 184 2.50 -17.50 16.42
N GLY A 185 2.54 -18.80 16.09
CA GLY A 185 3.54 -19.36 15.17
C GLY A 185 3.48 -18.90 13.71
N ASP A 186 2.43 -18.20 13.29
CA ASP A 186 2.24 -17.71 11.92
C ASP A 186 1.75 -16.26 11.96
N TYR A 187 2.34 -15.39 11.12
CA TYR A 187 1.94 -13.99 11.02
C TYR A 187 0.46 -13.81 10.63
N ARG A 188 -0.13 -14.76 9.89
CA ARG A 188 -1.56 -14.73 9.56
C ARG A 188 -2.46 -14.90 10.77
N PHE A 189 -2.03 -15.68 11.74
CA PHE A 189 -2.72 -15.78 13.03
C PHE A 189 -2.67 -14.45 13.80
N VAL A 190 -1.54 -13.75 13.76
CA VAL A 190 -1.42 -12.43 14.38
C VAL A 190 -2.45 -11.46 13.78
N MET A 191 -2.52 -11.39 12.45
CA MET A 191 -3.52 -10.58 11.75
C MET A 191 -4.96 -10.96 12.13
N ALA A 192 -5.24 -12.25 12.23
CA ALA A 192 -6.57 -12.71 12.58
C ALA A 192 -7.01 -12.29 13.99
N ARG A 193 -6.09 -12.38 14.95
CA ARG A 193 -6.33 -11.97 16.34
C ARG A 193 -6.44 -10.46 16.47
N THR A 194 -5.58 -9.70 15.79
CA THR A 194 -5.64 -8.23 15.85
C THR A 194 -6.93 -7.72 15.22
N ALA A 195 -7.31 -8.20 14.04
CA ALA A 195 -8.60 -7.85 13.42
C ALA A 195 -9.80 -8.17 14.33
N ARG A 196 -9.78 -9.33 15.00
CA ARG A 196 -10.82 -9.69 15.99
C ARG A 196 -10.91 -8.68 17.11
N ASP A 197 -9.79 -8.29 17.69
CA ASP A 197 -9.79 -7.38 18.83
C ASP A 197 -10.32 -6.00 18.44
N LEU A 198 -9.95 -5.49 17.25
CA LEU A 198 -10.54 -4.26 16.68
C LEU A 198 -12.04 -4.38 16.57
N VAL A 199 -12.50 -5.45 15.93
CA VAL A 199 -13.91 -5.77 15.73
C VAL A 199 -14.67 -5.83 17.05
N GLN A 200 -14.16 -6.54 18.04
CA GLN A 200 -14.79 -6.66 19.36
C GLN A 200 -14.83 -5.32 20.10
N ASN A 201 -13.77 -4.52 19.97
CA ASN A 201 -13.70 -3.19 20.59
C ASN A 201 -14.72 -2.23 19.96
N LEU A 202 -14.89 -2.25 18.64
CA LEU A 202 -15.92 -1.48 17.95
C LEU A 202 -17.33 -1.98 18.31
N SER A 203 -17.57 -3.29 18.32
CA SER A 203 -18.86 -3.88 18.70
C SER A 203 -19.31 -3.48 20.11
N LYS A 204 -18.40 -3.48 21.08
CA LYS A 204 -18.71 -3.05 22.46
C LYS A 204 -19.16 -1.58 22.52
N ARG A 205 -18.71 -0.75 21.58
CA ARG A 205 -19.11 0.67 21.50
C ARG A 205 -20.46 0.84 20.82
N ASN A 206 -20.93 -0.12 20.01
CA ASN A 206 -22.14 0.03 19.23
C ASN A 206 -23.04 -1.22 19.22
N ALA A 207 -24.22 -1.11 19.84
CA ALA A 207 -25.15 -2.22 20.03
C ALA A 207 -25.86 -2.70 18.75
N SER A 208 -25.85 -1.92 17.65
CA SER A 208 -26.53 -2.27 16.40
C SER A 208 -25.68 -3.09 15.42
N CYS A 209 -24.38 -3.22 15.67
CA CYS A 209 -23.46 -3.87 14.76
C CYS A 209 -23.04 -5.25 15.31
N SER A 210 -23.48 -6.30 14.60
CA SER A 210 -23.09 -7.69 14.89
C SER A 210 -21.91 -8.09 14.01
N TYR A 211 -20.86 -8.68 14.58
CA TYR A 211 -19.71 -9.15 13.82
C TYR A 211 -19.77 -10.67 13.67
N ARG A 212 -19.32 -11.21 12.53
CA ARG A 212 -19.34 -12.65 12.25
C ARG A 212 -17.93 -13.21 12.27
N ALA A 213 -17.76 -14.37 12.88
CA ALA A 213 -16.54 -15.17 12.71
C ALA A 213 -16.62 -15.87 11.36
N GLN A 214 -15.58 -15.70 10.55
CA GLN A 214 -15.38 -16.44 9.31
C GLN A 214 -14.02 -17.14 9.42
N ALA A 215 -14.01 -18.46 9.22
CA ALA A 215 -12.76 -19.17 9.06
C ALA A 215 -12.11 -18.70 7.76
N ILE A 216 -10.89 -18.16 7.85
CA ILE A 216 -10.10 -17.77 6.69
C ILE A 216 -8.87 -18.67 6.64
N ALA A 217 -8.69 -19.31 5.49
CA ALA A 217 -7.53 -20.16 5.30
C ALA A 217 -6.28 -19.29 5.13
N ALA A 218 -5.17 -19.79 5.64
CA ALA A 218 -3.82 -19.34 5.36
C ALA A 218 -3.59 -18.96 3.88
N SER A 219 -4.15 -19.74 2.94
CA SER A 219 -4.04 -19.55 1.49
C SER A 219 -4.79 -18.33 0.95
N ASP A 220 -5.74 -17.80 1.70
CA ASP A 220 -6.59 -16.68 1.27
C ASP A 220 -5.95 -15.31 1.58
N MET A 221 -4.82 -15.32 2.28
CA MET A 221 -4.02 -14.13 2.58
C MET A 221 -2.78 -14.11 1.69
N ASN A 222 -2.57 -13.00 1.00
CA ASN A 222 -1.32 -12.79 0.27
C ASN A 222 -0.40 -11.90 1.11
N CYS A 223 0.79 -12.40 1.42
CA CYS A 223 1.73 -11.76 2.34
C CYS A 223 3.09 -11.62 1.68
N ASN A 224 3.69 -10.45 1.84
CA ASN A 224 5.00 -10.11 1.32
C ASN A 224 5.85 -9.47 2.42
N SER A 225 7.17 -9.51 2.21
CA SER A 225 8.17 -8.90 3.07
C SER A 225 9.06 -8.00 2.23
N THR A 226 9.35 -6.81 2.72
CA THR A 226 10.47 -6.02 2.19
C THR A 226 11.80 -6.66 2.58
N SER A 227 12.89 -6.25 1.94
CA SER A 227 14.24 -6.74 2.28
C SER A 227 14.69 -6.35 3.68
N ASN A 228 14.10 -5.29 4.23
CA ASN A 228 14.35 -4.76 5.57
C ASN A 228 13.38 -5.30 6.65
N GLY A 229 12.54 -6.28 6.31
CA GLY A 229 11.75 -7.04 7.28
C GLY A 229 10.32 -6.56 7.52
N VAL A 230 9.90 -5.44 6.92
CA VAL A 230 8.50 -4.98 6.99
C VAL A 230 7.59 -6.01 6.34
N GLN A 231 6.64 -6.54 7.11
CA GLN A 231 5.63 -7.48 6.63
C GLN A 231 4.34 -6.75 6.27
N TYR A 232 3.82 -7.03 5.09
CA TYR A 232 2.50 -6.59 4.73
C TYR A 232 1.69 -7.70 4.07
N CYS A 233 0.42 -7.75 4.39
CA CYS A 233 -0.49 -8.74 3.84
C CYS A 233 -1.79 -8.11 3.39
N THR A 234 -2.42 -8.80 2.44
CA THR A 234 -3.67 -8.41 1.84
C THR A 234 -4.68 -9.54 1.99
N LEU A 235 -5.92 -9.16 2.30
CA LEU A 235 -7.04 -10.07 2.37
C LEU A 235 -8.19 -9.47 1.56
N SER A 236 -8.45 -10.04 0.38
CA SER A 236 -9.47 -9.56 -0.56
C SER A 236 -10.76 -10.38 -0.52
N SER A 237 -10.75 -11.62 -0.04
CA SER A 237 -11.89 -12.56 -0.07
C SER A 237 -12.94 -12.33 1.03
N THR A 238 -13.23 -11.08 1.37
CA THR A 238 -14.15 -10.73 2.48
C THR A 238 -15.56 -10.41 2.01
N ASN A 239 -15.83 -10.56 0.70
CA ASN A 239 -17.04 -10.17 -0.02
C ASN A 239 -17.40 -8.67 0.05
N THR A 240 -16.66 -7.87 0.83
CA THR A 240 -17.19 -6.61 1.35
C THR A 240 -16.12 -5.55 1.56
N GLY A 241 -14.94 -5.76 1.02
CA GLY A 241 -13.80 -4.87 1.14
C GLY A 241 -12.54 -5.68 1.11
N TYR A 242 -11.42 -5.00 1.27
CA TYR A 242 -10.17 -5.68 1.49
C TYR A 242 -9.41 -5.00 2.60
N PHE A 243 -8.66 -5.81 3.31
CA PHE A 243 -7.83 -5.36 4.41
C PHE A 243 -6.38 -5.41 3.96
N VAL A 244 -5.65 -4.35 4.29
CA VAL A 244 -4.19 -4.33 4.20
C VAL A 244 -3.65 -4.22 5.61
N PHE A 245 -2.77 -5.15 5.95
CA PHE A 245 -2.11 -5.25 7.23
C PHE A 245 -0.65 -4.88 7.01
N VAL A 246 -0.11 -3.95 7.80
CA VAL A 246 1.31 -3.57 7.76
C VAL A 246 1.85 -3.61 9.19
N SER A 247 2.94 -4.35 9.40
CA SER A 247 3.65 -4.36 10.69
C SER A 247 4.51 -3.13 10.86
N ASP A 248 4.63 -2.64 12.10
CA ASP A 248 5.65 -1.65 12.49
C ASP A 248 6.68 -2.22 13.47
N ASP A 249 7.69 -1.40 13.78
CA ASP A 249 8.84 -1.70 14.64
C ASP A 249 8.48 -1.85 16.14
N ASN A 250 7.28 -1.43 16.53
CA ASN A 250 6.81 -1.36 17.92
C ASN A 250 5.79 -2.45 18.26
N HIS A 251 5.80 -3.56 17.53
CA HIS A 251 4.80 -4.64 17.63
C HIS A 251 3.40 -4.20 17.22
N GLY A 252 3.28 -3.08 16.53
CA GLY A 252 2.03 -2.56 16.03
C GLY A 252 1.64 -3.20 14.71
N MET A 253 0.34 -3.24 14.49
CA MET A 253 -0.27 -3.59 13.23
C MET A 253 -1.16 -2.44 12.77
N HIS A 254 -0.84 -1.88 11.60
CA HIS A 254 -1.72 -0.96 10.90
C HIS A 254 -2.67 -1.76 10.02
N LEU A 255 -3.97 -1.64 10.30
CA LEU A 255 -5.04 -2.27 9.54
C LEU A 255 -5.75 -1.20 8.73
N ILE A 256 -5.61 -1.25 7.42
CA ILE A 256 -6.34 -0.37 6.50
C ILE A 256 -7.51 -1.16 5.96
N PHE A 257 -8.71 -0.70 6.26
CA PHE A 257 -9.94 -1.20 5.66
C PHE A 257 -10.34 -0.29 4.51
N ASN A 258 -10.44 -0.89 3.32
CA ASN A 258 -10.93 -0.21 2.12
C ASN A 258 -12.21 -0.86 1.64
N ARG A 259 -13.15 -0.02 1.22
CA ARG A 259 -14.45 -0.48 0.77
C ARG A 259 -14.41 -1.19 -0.59
N TRP A 260 -15.20 -2.26 -0.74
CA TRP A 260 -15.57 -2.81 -2.06
C TRP A 260 -16.95 -2.28 -2.46
N GLU A 261 -17.16 -2.07 -3.76
CA GLU A 261 -18.51 -1.89 -4.32
C GLU A 261 -19.24 -3.22 -4.49
#